data_AF-A0A0F9JEU8-F1
#
_entry.id   AF-A0A0F9JEU8-F1
#
_cell.length_a   1.000
_cell.length_b   1.000
_cell.length_c   1.000
_cell.angle_alpha   90.00
_cell.angle_beta   90.00
_cell.angle_gamma   90.00
#
_symmetry.space_group_name_H-M   'P 1'
#
loop_
_entity.id
_entity.type
_entity.pdbx_description
1 polymer ?
#
loop_
_entity_poly.entity_id
_entity_poly.type
_entity_poly.pdbx_seq_one_letter_code
_entity_poly.pdbx_strand_id
1 'polypeptide(L)'
;MAKIRLFDRTQVGPTRAGAVKPGFNLAGGAGTAEIGAATSKFAGDIFNDLVATRAANEEAAFQGEVNTAIQGFETFVAANPGVGYDKLEKERDKMMTALDKAGQAATTRRAQQNNKNFMLKNKDFINQRTQTSMEAIRSKQELLTYESHRKKFMNNFDRAGLTELNEDMIESGLLNPEVTAAQQESDFAIIDKAERKVAVSNSVGIGFDAWQATITPED
;
A
#
# COMPACT_ATOMS: atom_id res chain seq x y z
N MET A 1 50.68 -3.22 37.83
CA MET A 1 50.29 -4.21 38.85
C MET A 1 50.79 -3.76 40.20
N ALA A 2 49.92 -3.47 41.15
CA ALA A 2 50.29 -3.41 42.57
C ALA A 2 49.08 -3.76 43.43
N LYS A 3 49.33 -4.70 44.35
CA LYS A 3 48.36 -5.46 45.16
C LYS A 3 47.77 -4.62 46.30
N ILE A 4 46.51 -4.90 46.61
CA ILE A 4 45.79 -4.52 47.82
C ILE A 4 46.52 -5.12 49.04
N ARG A 5 46.69 -4.32 50.11
CA ARG A 5 46.93 -4.83 51.48
C ARG A 5 45.74 -4.44 52.36
N LEU A 6 45.18 -5.44 53.03
CA LEU A 6 44.11 -5.31 54.03
C LEU A 6 44.67 -4.78 55.36
N PHE A 7 43.90 -3.85 55.95
CA PHE A 7 43.74 -3.45 57.34
C PHE A 7 44.94 -3.47 58.30
N ASP A 8 45.18 -2.30 58.90
CA ASP A 8 45.56 -2.23 60.32
C ASP A 8 44.55 -1.35 61.07
N ARG A 9 44.00 -1.88 62.16
CA ARG A 9 43.05 -1.19 63.05
C ARG A 9 43.85 -0.42 64.08
N THR A 10 43.83 0.91 64.05
CA THR A 10 44.21 1.70 65.22
C THR A 10 43.23 2.84 65.47
N GLN A 11 42.49 2.64 66.56
CA GLN A 11 42.16 3.61 67.61
C GLN A 11 41.44 4.92 67.23
N VAL A 12 40.17 4.92 67.59
CA VAL A 12 39.29 6.08 67.72
C VAL A 12 39.79 6.96 68.88
N GLY A 13 40.09 8.23 68.58
CA GLY A 13 40.22 9.32 69.57
C GLY A 13 39.01 10.27 69.47
N PRO A 14 38.54 10.87 70.57
CA PRO A 14 37.23 11.51 70.61
C PRO A 14 37.29 12.95 70.12
N THR A 15 36.52 13.30 69.10
CA THR A 15 36.27 14.70 68.75
C THR A 15 34.83 15.06 69.05
N ARG A 16 34.69 16.05 69.94
CA ARG A 16 33.46 16.60 70.51
C ARG A 16 32.42 16.99 69.46
N ALA A 17 31.17 16.67 69.81
CA ALA A 17 29.96 17.47 69.68
C ALA A 17 29.95 18.54 68.58
N GLY A 18 29.19 18.26 67.52
CA GLY A 18 28.90 19.22 66.46
C GLY A 18 28.37 18.62 65.16
N ALA A 19 27.97 17.34 65.13
CA ALA A 19 27.23 16.80 64.00
C ALA A 19 25.81 17.37 64.03
N VAL A 20 25.55 18.41 63.24
CA VAL A 20 24.19 18.74 62.81
C VAL A 20 23.76 17.57 61.91
N LYS A 21 23.20 16.53 62.54
CA LYS A 21 22.32 15.60 61.82
C LYS A 21 21.24 16.46 61.16
N PRO A 22 20.92 16.30 59.86
CA PRO A 22 19.60 16.69 59.42
C PRO A 22 18.63 15.87 60.26
N GLY A 23 17.96 16.54 61.19
CA GLY A 23 16.99 15.92 62.07
C GLY A 23 15.83 15.44 61.22
N PHE A 24 15.79 14.14 60.94
CA PHE A 24 14.56 13.49 60.52
C PHE A 24 13.67 13.39 61.76
N ASN A 25 13.05 14.52 62.12
CA ASN A 25 12.07 14.58 63.20
C ASN A 25 10.76 13.97 62.67
N LEU A 26 10.59 12.67 62.90
CA LEU A 26 9.31 11.95 62.71
C LEU A 26 8.32 12.21 63.87
N ALA A 27 8.52 13.27 64.65
CA ALA A 27 7.71 13.61 65.79
C ALA A 27 6.78 14.79 65.45
N GLY A 28 5.73 14.50 64.69
CA GLY A 28 4.64 15.42 64.39
C GLY A 28 3.80 14.85 63.26
N GLY A 29 2.47 14.76 63.43
CA GLY A 29 1.54 14.23 62.43
C GLY A 29 1.57 14.93 61.06
N ALA A 30 2.39 15.98 60.89
CA ALA A 30 2.72 16.63 59.64
C ALA A 30 3.73 15.83 58.78
N GLY A 31 4.71 15.14 59.38
CA GLY A 31 5.73 14.40 58.61
C GLY A 31 5.18 13.16 57.91
N THR A 32 4.23 12.46 58.53
CA THR A 32 3.49 11.36 57.89
C THR A 32 2.53 11.85 56.81
N ALA A 33 1.96 13.04 56.96
CA ALA A 33 1.11 13.67 55.95
C ALA A 33 1.92 14.16 54.74
N GLU A 34 3.11 14.71 54.95
CA GLU A 34 4.02 15.15 53.87
C GLU A 34 4.63 13.97 53.12
N ILE A 35 5.05 12.91 53.82
CA ILE A 35 5.49 11.65 53.19
C ILE A 35 4.32 11.02 52.45
N GLY A 36 3.12 10.99 53.04
CA GLY A 36 1.91 10.48 52.39
C GLY A 36 1.58 11.24 51.10
N ALA A 37 1.62 12.57 51.14
CA ALA A 37 1.38 13.42 49.98
C ALA A 37 2.44 13.24 48.88
N ALA A 38 3.74 13.16 49.25
CA ALA A 38 4.81 12.92 48.30
C ALA A 38 4.72 11.51 47.66
N THR A 39 4.38 10.50 48.44
CA THR A 39 4.22 9.12 47.96
C THR A 39 2.97 8.98 47.08
N SER A 40 1.86 9.61 47.45
CA SER A 40 0.63 9.66 46.63
C SER A 40 0.84 10.43 45.33
N LYS A 41 1.59 11.53 45.35
CA LYS A 41 1.94 12.28 44.14
C LYS A 41 2.84 11.46 43.21
N PHE A 42 3.90 10.84 43.74
CA PHE A 42 4.76 9.94 42.98
C PHE A 42 4.00 8.75 42.37
N ALA A 43 3.11 8.13 43.15
CA ALA A 43 2.25 7.05 42.65
C ALA A 43 1.27 7.54 41.56
N GLY A 44 0.72 8.74 41.70
CA GLY A 44 -0.14 9.38 40.70
C GLY A 44 0.61 9.71 39.40
N ASP A 45 1.82 10.25 39.51
CA ASP A 45 2.67 10.59 38.36
C ASP A 45 3.09 9.33 37.59
N ILE A 46 3.52 8.28 38.28
CA ILE A 46 3.84 6.97 37.65
C ILE A 46 2.62 6.35 36.97
N PHE A 47 1.45 6.40 37.62
CA PHE A 47 0.22 5.87 37.03
C PHE A 47 -0.17 6.65 35.76
N ASN A 48 -0.05 7.97 35.78
CA ASN A 48 -0.31 8.81 34.61
C ASN A 48 0.65 8.51 33.46
N ASP A 49 1.94 8.31 33.76
CA ASP A 49 2.96 7.93 32.77
C ASP A 49 2.68 6.55 32.16
N LEU A 50 2.27 5.58 32.98
CA LEU A 50 1.88 4.25 32.51
C LEU A 50 0.67 4.29 31.58
N VAL A 51 -0.36 5.08 31.93
CA VAL A 51 -1.56 5.25 31.09
C VAL A 51 -1.21 5.96 29.78
N ALA A 52 -0.34 6.99 29.82
CA ALA A 52 0.13 7.69 28.63
C ALA A 52 0.95 6.76 27.71
N THR A 53 1.84 5.96 28.28
CA THR A 53 2.66 4.98 27.55
C THR A 53 1.78 3.92 26.90
N ARG A 54 0.79 3.38 27.62
CA ARG A 54 -0.16 2.42 27.06
C ARG A 54 -0.95 3.01 25.90
N ALA A 55 -1.42 4.26 26.03
CA ALA A 55 -2.13 4.94 24.95
C ALA A 55 -1.26 5.12 23.70
N ALA A 56 0.02 5.48 23.87
CA ALA A 56 0.97 5.61 22.77
C ALA A 56 1.23 4.26 22.07
N ASN A 57 1.34 3.17 22.82
CA ASN A 57 1.51 1.83 22.25
C ASN A 57 0.27 1.38 21.46
N GLU A 58 -0.93 1.64 21.98
CA GLU A 58 -2.19 1.34 21.27
C GLU A 58 -2.34 2.16 19.98
N GLU A 59 -1.94 3.43 20.01
CA GLU A 59 -1.90 4.29 18.84
C GLU A 59 -0.92 3.76 17.78
N ALA A 60 0.30 3.40 18.19
CA ALA A 60 1.30 2.84 17.29
C ALA A 60 0.84 1.51 16.66
N ALA A 61 0.20 0.64 17.45
CA ALA A 61 -0.37 -0.61 16.95
C ALA A 61 -1.46 -0.35 15.88
N PHE A 62 -2.35 0.61 16.13
CA PHE A 62 -3.40 0.98 15.19
C PHE A 62 -2.84 1.55 13.88
N GLN A 63 -1.84 2.43 13.95
CA GLN A 63 -1.17 2.94 12.74
C GLN A 63 -0.50 1.81 11.94
N GLY A 64 0.06 0.80 12.62
CA GLY A 64 0.57 -0.42 12.00
C GLY A 64 -0.52 -1.23 11.29
N GLU A 65 -1.70 -1.37 11.89
CA GLU A 65 -2.85 -2.02 11.26
C GLU A 65 -3.31 -1.27 10.01
N VAL A 66 -3.36 0.06 10.04
CA VAL A 66 -3.72 0.88 8.86
C VAL A 66 -2.78 0.61 7.70
N ASN A 67 -1.47 0.65 7.93
CA ASN A 67 -0.49 0.37 6.89
C ASN A 67 -0.60 -1.05 6.34
N THR A 68 -0.80 -2.03 7.23
CA THR A 68 -0.98 -3.44 6.85
C THR A 68 -2.24 -3.64 6.02
N ALA A 69 -3.34 -2.98 6.38
CA ALA A 69 -4.60 -3.06 5.65
C ALA A 69 -4.48 -2.50 4.23
N ILE A 70 -3.83 -1.33 4.08
CA ILE A 70 -3.58 -0.72 2.77
C ILE A 70 -2.71 -1.64 1.91
N GLN A 71 -1.60 -2.15 2.44
CA GLN A 71 -0.72 -3.06 1.71
C GLN A 71 -1.43 -4.37 1.34
N GLY A 72 -2.28 -4.89 2.23
CA GLY A 72 -3.11 -6.05 1.97
C GLY A 72 -4.09 -5.80 0.82
N PHE A 73 -4.72 -4.63 0.78
CA PHE A 73 -5.59 -4.22 -0.33
C PHE A 73 -4.81 -4.08 -1.64
N GLU A 74 -3.66 -3.40 -1.63
CA GLU A 74 -2.78 -3.26 -2.80
C GLU A 74 -2.35 -4.63 -3.35
N THR A 75 -1.98 -5.56 -2.47
CA THR A 75 -1.63 -6.93 -2.82
C THR A 75 -2.83 -7.69 -3.40
N PHE A 76 -4.01 -7.54 -2.81
CA PHE A 76 -5.25 -8.14 -3.32
C PHE A 76 -5.57 -7.64 -4.72
N VAL A 77 -5.50 -6.33 -4.94
CA VAL A 77 -5.72 -5.69 -6.24
C VAL A 77 -4.72 -6.21 -7.28
N ALA A 78 -3.43 -6.28 -6.94
CA ALA A 78 -2.38 -6.78 -7.82
C ALA A 78 -2.55 -8.28 -8.17
N ALA A 79 -2.99 -9.10 -7.21
CA ALA A 79 -3.21 -10.53 -7.41
C ALA A 79 -4.48 -10.85 -8.20
N ASN A 80 -5.40 -9.88 -8.34
CA ASN A 80 -6.70 -10.07 -8.99
C ASN A 80 -6.91 -9.09 -10.15
N PRO A 81 -6.03 -9.09 -11.17
CA PRO A 81 -6.05 -8.10 -12.24
C PRO A 81 -7.23 -8.24 -13.20
N GLY A 82 -8.11 -9.24 -13.05
CA GLY A 82 -9.32 -9.43 -13.86
C GLY A 82 -10.63 -9.23 -13.09
N VAL A 83 -10.55 -8.82 -11.81
CA VAL A 83 -11.74 -8.58 -11.00
C VAL A 83 -12.39 -7.26 -11.40
N GLY A 84 -13.71 -7.26 -11.52
CA GLY A 84 -14.50 -6.06 -11.80
C GLY A 84 -14.43 -5.03 -10.67
N TYR A 85 -14.53 -3.76 -11.05
CA TYR A 85 -14.40 -2.60 -10.16
C TYR A 85 -15.33 -2.69 -8.94
N ASP A 86 -16.58 -3.12 -9.11
CA ASP A 86 -17.55 -3.30 -8.01
C ASP A 86 -17.05 -4.21 -6.88
N LYS A 87 -16.26 -5.23 -7.22
CA LYS A 87 -15.71 -6.16 -6.23
C LYS A 87 -14.47 -5.57 -5.56
N LEU A 88 -13.66 -4.79 -6.29
CA LEU A 88 -12.55 -4.03 -5.69
C LEU A 88 -13.09 -2.98 -4.71
N GLU A 89 -14.18 -2.28 -5.06
CA GLU A 89 -14.81 -1.31 -4.16
C GLU A 89 -15.36 -1.96 -2.90
N LYS A 90 -16.04 -3.10 -3.05
CA LYS A 90 -16.52 -3.87 -1.88
C LYS A 90 -15.39 -4.27 -0.94
N GLU A 91 -14.23 -4.67 -1.46
CA GLU A 91 -13.07 -5.00 -0.62
C GLU A 91 -12.44 -3.75 0.03
N ARG A 92 -12.36 -2.63 -0.69
CA ARG A 92 -11.95 -1.34 -0.12
C ARG A 92 -12.88 -0.93 1.04
N ASP A 93 -14.19 -1.03 0.85
CA ASP A 93 -15.18 -0.63 1.85
C ASP A 93 -15.14 -1.53 3.09
N LYS A 94 -14.89 -2.84 2.90
CA LYS A 94 -14.63 -3.77 4.01
C LYS A 94 -13.37 -3.37 4.78
N MET A 95 -12.28 -3.06 4.09
CA MET A 95 -11.04 -2.59 4.70
C MET A 95 -11.28 -1.32 5.53
N MET A 96 -11.95 -0.31 4.96
CA MET A 96 -12.27 0.93 5.65
C MET A 96 -13.14 0.70 6.89
N THR A 97 -14.15 -0.16 6.78
CA THR A 97 -15.01 -0.54 7.91
C THR A 97 -14.22 -1.26 9.01
N ALA A 98 -13.28 -2.12 8.64
CA ALA A 98 -12.41 -2.80 9.60
C ALA A 98 -11.50 -1.82 10.34
N LEU A 99 -10.91 -0.84 9.63
CA LEU A 99 -10.09 0.20 10.22
C LEU A 99 -10.87 1.10 11.16
N ASP A 100 -12.10 1.49 10.79
CA ASP A 100 -12.98 2.27 11.66
C ASP A 100 -13.31 1.51 12.97
N LYS A 101 -13.51 0.20 12.90
CA LYS A 101 -13.72 -0.67 14.09
C LYS A 101 -12.45 -0.82 14.92
N ALA A 102 -11.30 -1.05 14.29
CA ALA A 102 -10.01 -1.19 14.96
C ALA A 102 -9.64 0.08 15.73
N GLY A 103 -9.90 1.26 15.14
CA GLY A 103 -9.66 2.54 15.80
C GLY A 103 -10.49 2.73 17.08
N GLN A 104 -11.67 2.12 17.15
CA GLN A 104 -12.55 2.16 18.33
C GLN A 104 -12.21 1.08 19.38
N ALA A 105 -11.47 0.03 19.00
CA ALA A 105 -11.17 -1.11 19.87
C ALA A 105 -10.09 -0.82 20.93
N ALA A 106 -9.42 0.34 20.85
CA ALA A 106 -8.42 0.74 21.84
C ALA A 106 -9.00 0.76 23.26
N THR A 107 -8.22 0.34 24.25
CA THR A 107 -8.71 0.19 25.63
C THR A 107 -8.56 1.49 26.43
N THR A 108 -7.63 2.36 26.04
CA THR A 108 -7.46 3.67 26.65
C THR A 108 -8.30 4.72 25.92
N ARG A 109 -9.02 5.56 26.68
CA ARG A 109 -9.83 6.66 26.11
C ARG A 109 -8.99 7.64 25.28
N ARG A 110 -7.73 7.85 25.70
CA ARG A 110 -6.76 8.69 24.98
C ARG A 110 -6.42 8.08 23.61
N ALA A 111 -6.12 6.79 23.53
CA ALA A 111 -5.86 6.13 22.24
C ALA A 111 -7.11 6.09 21.35
N GLN A 112 -8.30 5.84 21.90
CA GLN A 112 -9.55 5.90 21.11
C GLN A 112 -9.73 7.26 20.42
N GLN A 113 -9.49 8.36 21.15
CA GLN A 113 -9.60 9.69 20.59
C GLN A 113 -8.49 10.01 19.59
N ASN A 114 -7.25 9.57 19.86
CA ASN A 114 -6.13 9.72 18.95
C ASN A 114 -6.37 8.93 17.64
N ASN A 115 -6.78 7.68 17.72
CA ASN A 115 -7.09 6.82 16.58
C ASN A 115 -8.23 7.39 15.74
N LYS A 116 -9.29 7.88 16.39
CA LYS A 116 -10.38 8.59 15.70
C LYS A 116 -9.87 9.83 14.95
N ASN A 117 -9.05 10.65 15.61
CA ASN A 117 -8.47 11.84 14.98
C ASN A 117 -7.51 11.47 13.84
N PHE A 118 -6.75 10.38 13.98
CA PHE A 118 -5.90 9.85 12.94
C PHE A 118 -6.72 9.46 11.71
N MET A 119 -7.79 8.67 11.89
CA MET A 119 -8.67 8.28 10.78
C MET A 119 -9.30 9.49 10.12
N LEU A 120 -9.82 10.45 10.89
CA LEU A 120 -10.41 11.68 10.33
C LEU A 120 -9.42 12.47 9.45
N LYS A 121 -8.15 12.51 9.83
CA LYS A 121 -7.11 13.22 9.07
C LYS A 121 -6.60 12.45 7.86
N ASN A 122 -6.56 11.11 7.94
CA ASN A 122 -5.92 10.27 6.94
C ASN A 122 -6.91 9.55 6.02
N LYS A 123 -8.22 9.62 6.28
CA LYS A 123 -9.25 8.92 5.49
C LYS A 123 -9.15 9.25 4.00
N ASP A 124 -8.97 10.51 3.65
CA ASP A 124 -8.86 10.93 2.25
C ASP A 124 -7.58 10.39 1.60
N PHE A 125 -6.46 10.40 2.33
CA PHE A 125 -5.21 9.81 1.85
C PHE A 125 -5.34 8.30 1.63
N ILE A 126 -5.96 7.59 2.56
CA ILE A 126 -6.20 6.14 2.44
C ILE A 126 -7.09 5.86 1.22
N ASN A 127 -8.18 6.63 1.07
CA ASN A 127 -9.08 6.51 -0.08
C ASN A 127 -8.33 6.74 -1.40
N GLN A 128 -7.57 7.84 -1.52
CA GLN A 128 -6.79 8.14 -2.72
C GLN A 128 -5.82 7.01 -3.06
N ARG A 129 -5.07 6.51 -2.07
CA ARG A 129 -4.09 5.44 -2.28
C ARG A 129 -4.73 4.13 -2.76
N THR A 130 -5.88 3.77 -2.19
CA THR A 130 -6.64 2.59 -2.64
C THR A 130 -7.24 2.79 -4.04
N GLN A 131 -7.75 4.00 -4.35
CA GLN A 131 -8.28 4.35 -5.67
C GLN A 131 -7.20 4.28 -6.75
N THR A 132 -6.02 4.89 -6.53
CA THR A 132 -4.90 4.81 -7.47
C THR A 132 -4.50 3.36 -7.75
N SER A 133 -4.53 2.49 -6.75
CA SER A 133 -4.25 1.06 -6.95
C SER A 133 -5.28 0.39 -7.84
N MET A 134 -6.56 0.72 -7.66
CA MET A 134 -7.66 0.21 -8.50
C MET A 134 -7.55 0.74 -9.94
N GLU A 135 -7.27 2.03 -10.12
CA GLU A 135 -7.09 2.68 -11.43
C GLU A 135 -5.91 2.08 -12.19
N ALA A 136 -4.79 1.81 -11.52
CA ALA A 136 -3.64 1.18 -12.17
C ALA A 136 -3.95 -0.22 -12.74
N ILE A 137 -4.81 -1.00 -12.06
CA ILE A 137 -5.29 -2.28 -12.59
C ILE A 137 -6.28 -2.08 -13.72
N ARG A 138 -7.18 -1.08 -13.61
CA ARG A 138 -8.10 -0.72 -14.69
C ARG A 138 -7.35 -0.39 -15.98
N SER A 139 -6.36 0.49 -15.93
CA SER A 139 -5.54 0.82 -17.11
C SER A 139 -4.83 -0.40 -17.68
N LYS A 140 -4.35 -1.33 -16.83
CA LYS A 140 -3.77 -2.60 -17.30
C LYS A 140 -4.80 -3.49 -17.99
N GLN A 141 -6.02 -3.60 -17.45
CA GLN A 141 -7.11 -4.36 -18.08
C GLN A 141 -7.50 -3.74 -19.43
N GLU A 142 -7.66 -2.41 -19.48
CA GLU A 142 -8.01 -1.68 -20.69
C GLU A 142 -6.92 -1.84 -21.76
N LEU A 143 -5.63 -1.78 -21.39
CA LEU A 143 -4.51 -2.07 -22.31
C LEU A 143 -4.53 -3.50 -22.85
N LEU A 144 -4.85 -4.50 -22.01
CA LEU A 144 -4.94 -5.89 -22.45
C LEU A 144 -6.11 -6.11 -23.43
N THR A 145 -7.26 -5.49 -23.15
CA THR A 145 -8.42 -5.50 -24.06
C THR A 145 -8.08 -4.81 -25.37
N TYR A 146 -7.43 -3.65 -25.32
CA TYR A 146 -6.94 -2.94 -26.49
C TYR A 146 -6.04 -3.83 -27.35
N GLU A 147 -5.00 -4.47 -26.78
CA GLU A 147 -4.11 -5.35 -27.54
C GLU A 147 -4.85 -6.54 -28.16
N SER A 148 -5.86 -7.08 -27.48
CA SER A 148 -6.71 -8.13 -28.01
C SER A 148 -7.50 -7.68 -29.24
N HIS A 149 -8.14 -6.51 -29.15
CA HIS A 149 -8.92 -5.94 -30.25
C HIS A 149 -8.02 -5.53 -31.42
N ARG A 150 -6.89 -4.87 -31.12
CA ARG A 150 -5.86 -4.50 -32.09
C ARG A 150 -5.40 -5.72 -32.89
N LYS A 151 -5.05 -6.81 -32.21
CA LYS A 151 -4.66 -8.07 -32.86
C LYS A 151 -5.78 -8.64 -33.75
N LYS A 152 -7.04 -8.57 -33.30
CA LYS A 152 -8.20 -9.03 -34.08
C LYS A 152 -8.36 -8.21 -35.37
N PHE A 153 -8.27 -6.88 -35.28
CA PHE A 153 -8.36 -6.01 -36.44
C PHE A 153 -7.18 -6.21 -37.40
N MET A 154 -5.95 -6.34 -36.89
CA MET A 154 -4.78 -6.66 -37.71
C MET A 154 -4.93 -7.98 -38.46
N ASN A 155 -5.44 -9.03 -37.81
CA ASN A 155 -5.66 -10.33 -38.46
C ASN A 155 -6.76 -10.30 -39.53
N ASN A 156 -7.72 -9.39 -39.40
CA ASN A 156 -8.82 -9.20 -40.34
C ASN A 156 -8.51 -8.14 -41.41
N PHE A 157 -7.30 -7.57 -41.42
CA PHE A 157 -6.91 -6.45 -42.30
C PHE A 157 -7.83 -5.21 -42.17
N ASP A 158 -8.46 -5.03 -41.01
CA ASP A 158 -9.42 -3.96 -40.76
C ASP A 158 -8.72 -2.68 -40.28
N ARG A 159 -8.33 -1.83 -41.25
CA ARG A 159 -7.65 -0.57 -40.97
C ARG A 159 -8.55 0.48 -40.34
N ALA A 160 -9.83 0.49 -40.71
CA ALA A 160 -10.80 1.44 -40.19
C ALA A 160 -11.04 1.16 -38.70
N GLY A 161 -11.32 -0.09 -38.35
CA GLY A 161 -11.49 -0.51 -36.95
C GLY A 161 -10.23 -0.30 -36.10
N LEU A 162 -9.03 -0.47 -36.67
CA LEU A 162 -7.76 -0.13 -36.01
C LEU A 162 -7.64 1.37 -35.71
N THR A 163 -8.05 2.22 -36.64
CA THR A 163 -7.96 3.68 -36.48
C THR A 163 -8.95 4.15 -35.43
N GLU A 164 -10.20 3.71 -35.51
CA GLU A 164 -11.24 4.03 -34.51
C GLU A 164 -10.83 3.54 -33.11
N LEU A 165 -10.31 2.31 -32.99
CA LEU A 165 -9.81 1.80 -31.70
C LEU A 165 -8.68 2.67 -31.12
N ASN A 166 -7.75 3.12 -31.95
CA ASN A 166 -6.65 3.97 -31.53
C ASN A 166 -7.14 5.35 -31.07
N GLU A 167 -8.09 5.95 -31.80
CA GLU A 167 -8.72 7.22 -31.44
C GLU A 167 -9.44 7.13 -30.09
N ASP A 168 -10.28 6.12 -29.89
CA ASP A 168 -10.99 5.87 -28.61
C ASP A 168 -10.01 5.73 -27.43
N MET A 169 -8.90 5.02 -27.63
CA MET A 169 -7.91 4.80 -26.58
C MET A 169 -7.03 6.04 -26.32
N ILE A 170 -6.84 6.92 -27.30
CA ILE A 170 -6.20 8.23 -27.09
C ILE A 170 -7.15 9.17 -26.34
N GLU A 171 -8.42 9.22 -26.72
CA GLU A 171 -9.43 10.07 -26.07
C GLU A 171 -9.65 9.71 -24.61
N SER A 172 -9.62 8.42 -24.28
CA SER A 172 -9.66 7.94 -22.88
C SER A 172 -8.40 8.24 -22.07
N GLY A 173 -7.32 8.73 -22.72
CA GLY A 173 -6.03 8.99 -22.09
C GLY A 173 -5.21 7.73 -21.79
N LEU A 174 -5.67 6.56 -22.25
CA LEU A 174 -4.96 5.29 -22.07
C LEU A 174 -3.67 5.24 -22.90
N LEU A 175 -3.71 5.80 -24.11
CA LEU A 175 -2.59 5.83 -25.03
C LEU A 175 -2.11 7.26 -25.31
N ASN A 176 -0.81 7.40 -25.58
CA ASN A 176 -0.22 8.66 -26.00
C ASN A 176 -0.36 8.84 -27.52
N PRO A 177 -0.88 9.98 -28.01
CA PRO A 177 -1.09 10.21 -29.44
C PRO A 177 0.14 10.00 -30.33
N GLU A 178 1.31 10.47 -29.89
CA GLU A 178 2.56 10.41 -30.66
C GLU A 178 3.06 8.96 -30.79
N VAL A 179 2.98 8.21 -29.68
CA VAL A 179 3.37 6.80 -29.65
C VAL A 179 2.40 5.96 -30.48
N THR A 180 1.10 6.23 -30.37
CA THR A 180 0.06 5.52 -31.12
C THR A 180 0.19 5.73 -32.63
N ALA A 181 0.52 6.95 -33.07
CA ALA A 181 0.72 7.24 -34.49
C ALA A 181 1.85 6.38 -35.09
N ALA A 182 2.99 6.28 -34.39
CA ALA A 182 4.11 5.44 -34.83
C ALA A 182 3.74 3.94 -34.83
N GLN A 183 2.97 3.48 -33.83
CA GLN A 183 2.48 2.11 -33.78
C GLN A 183 1.53 1.79 -34.95
N GLN A 184 0.63 2.72 -35.27
CA GLN A 184 -0.33 2.57 -36.36
C GLN A 184 0.35 2.48 -37.73
N GLU A 185 1.39 3.26 -37.98
CA GLU A 185 2.18 3.16 -39.21
C GLU A 185 2.82 1.76 -39.35
N SER A 186 3.41 1.25 -38.25
CA SER A 186 3.95 -0.11 -38.22
C SER A 186 2.87 -1.18 -38.47
N ASP A 187 1.67 -1.00 -37.93
CA ASP A 187 0.58 -1.96 -38.08
C ASP A 187 0.05 -2.02 -39.50
N PHE A 188 -0.09 -0.86 -40.14
CA PHE A 188 -0.49 -0.77 -41.54
C PHE A 188 0.57 -1.38 -42.47
N ALA A 189 1.86 -1.21 -42.18
CA ALA A 189 2.92 -1.88 -42.94
C ALA A 189 2.87 -3.41 -42.80
N ILE A 190 2.49 -3.92 -41.62
CA ILE A 190 2.30 -5.37 -41.40
C ILE A 190 1.09 -5.87 -42.19
N ILE A 191 -0.02 -5.13 -42.15
CA ILE A 191 -1.23 -5.42 -42.94
C ILE A 191 -0.90 -5.44 -44.43
N ASP A 192 -0.23 -4.40 -44.96
CA ASP A 192 0.21 -4.34 -46.36
C ASP A 192 0.99 -5.59 -46.78
N LYS A 193 1.93 -6.02 -45.93
CA LYS A 193 2.77 -7.19 -46.19
C LYS A 193 1.96 -8.48 -46.18
N ALA A 194 0.98 -8.59 -45.29
CA ALA A 194 0.13 -9.75 -45.18
C ALA A 194 -0.89 -9.84 -46.32
N GLU A 195 -1.52 -8.72 -46.70
CA GLU A 195 -2.41 -8.63 -47.87
C GLU A 195 -1.67 -9.03 -49.16
N ARG A 196 -0.44 -8.53 -49.37
CA ARG A 196 0.39 -8.94 -50.52
C ARG A 196 0.68 -10.43 -50.53
N LYS A 197 0.96 -11.04 -49.38
CA LYS A 197 1.20 -12.50 -49.30
C LYS A 197 -0.05 -13.30 -49.66
N VAL A 198 -1.22 -12.89 -49.16
CA VAL A 198 -2.51 -13.53 -49.49
C VAL A 198 -2.80 -13.39 -50.98
N ALA A 199 -2.58 -12.20 -51.56
CA ALA A 199 -2.78 -11.96 -52.99
C ALA A 199 -1.87 -12.86 -53.86
N VAL A 200 -0.58 -12.97 -53.51
CA VAL A 200 0.35 -13.87 -54.21
C VAL A 200 -0.10 -15.33 -54.08
N SER A 201 -0.45 -15.78 -52.87
CA SER A 201 -0.92 -17.15 -52.65
C SER A 201 -2.15 -17.49 -53.47
N ASN A 202 -3.15 -16.59 -53.52
CA ASN A 202 -4.35 -16.78 -54.32
C ASN A 202 -4.03 -16.79 -55.83
N SER A 203 -3.12 -15.93 -56.30
CA SER A 203 -2.73 -15.91 -57.72
C SER A 203 -2.01 -17.19 -58.16
N VAL A 204 -1.18 -17.78 -57.28
CA VAL A 204 -0.50 -19.07 -57.55
C VAL A 204 -1.50 -20.22 -57.52
N GLY A 205 -2.46 -20.22 -56.59
CA GLY A 205 -3.54 -21.21 -56.53
C GLY A 205 -4.38 -21.23 -57.80
N ILE A 206 -4.86 -20.05 -58.26
CA ILE A 206 -5.59 -19.92 -59.52
C ILE A 206 -4.75 -20.39 -60.71
N GLY A 207 -3.46 -20.05 -60.75
CA GLY A 207 -2.56 -20.50 -61.81
C GLY A 207 -2.35 -22.03 -61.82
N PHE A 208 -2.29 -22.66 -60.65
CA PHE A 208 -2.17 -24.12 -60.53
C PHE A 208 -3.48 -24.84 -60.86
N ASP A 209 -4.64 -24.33 -60.42
CA ASP A 209 -5.96 -24.87 -60.75
C ASP A 209 -6.23 -24.78 -62.25
N ALA A 210 -5.91 -23.63 -62.86
CA ALA A 210 -6.01 -23.44 -64.31
C ALA A 210 -5.05 -24.36 -65.07
N TRP A 211 -3.84 -24.58 -64.57
CA TRP A 211 -2.91 -25.55 -65.14
C TRP A 211 -3.47 -26.98 -65.02
N GLN A 212 -3.92 -27.42 -63.84
CA GLN A 212 -4.53 -28.74 -63.63
C GLN A 212 -5.70 -29.01 -64.58
N ALA A 213 -6.57 -28.02 -64.81
CA ALA A 213 -7.67 -28.13 -65.76
C ALA A 213 -7.21 -28.30 -67.23
N THR A 214 -6.01 -27.83 -67.59
CA THR A 214 -5.45 -27.99 -68.95
C THR A 214 -4.69 -29.28 -69.19
N ILE A 215 -4.29 -29.99 -68.13
CA ILE A 215 -3.55 -31.27 -68.22
C ILE A 215 -4.39 -32.49 -67.89
N THR A 216 -5.61 -32.36 -67.36
CA THR A 216 -6.57 -33.47 -67.33
C THR A 216 -7.07 -33.73 -68.77
N PRO A 217 -6.71 -34.85 -69.39
CA PRO A 217 -7.22 -35.20 -70.71
C PRO A 217 -8.71 -35.52 -70.57
N GLU A 218 -9.54 -34.96 -71.45
CA GLU A 218 -10.83 -35.57 -71.76
C GLU A 218 -10.55 -36.90 -72.45
N ASP A 219 -10.61 -38.00 -71.70
CA ASP A 219 -10.75 -39.38 -72.20
C ASP A 219 -11.82 -40.10 -71.37
#